data_AF-A0A440A7W1-F1
#
_entry.id   AF-A0A440A7W1-F1
#
_cell.length_a   1.000
_cell.length_b   1.000
_cell.length_c   1.000
_cell.angle_alpha   90.00
_cell.angle_beta   90.00
_cell.angle_gamma   90.00
#
_symmetry.space_group_name_H-M   'P 1'
#
loop_
_entity.id
_entity.type
_entity.pdbx_description
1 polymer ?
#
loop_
_entity_poly.entity_id
_entity_poly.type
_entity_poly.pdbx_seq_one_letter_code
_entity_poly.pdbx_strand_id
1 'polypeptide(L)'
;MRRSLFAFAIIPFLFLSSALAGDAEVKAAQTVIDSQLKAFIANDGVRAYSFAAPNVKRVFPTVDMFMNMVTNGYAPVRKPQSYAFGKVEETGPTSIIQQVMIVGPDGKDYEAVYTLEQQPDGSFQITGCSLRASTSLST
;
A
#
# COMPACT_ATOMS: atom_id res chain seq x y z
N MET A 1 -25.77 60.01 -3.50
CA MET A 1 -24.29 59.94 -3.46
C MET A 1 -23.89 58.73 -2.62
N ARG A 2 -23.36 57.68 -3.27
CA ARG A 2 -22.93 56.42 -2.65
C ARG A 2 -21.62 56.65 -1.88
N ARG A 3 -21.57 56.29 -0.60
CA ARG A 3 -20.33 56.21 0.18
C ARG A 3 -20.03 54.74 0.42
N SER A 4 -19.14 54.18 -0.39
CA SER A 4 -18.57 52.85 -0.18
C SER A 4 -17.37 52.99 0.76
N LEU A 5 -17.42 52.32 1.91
CA LEU A 5 -16.26 52.09 2.77
C LEU A 5 -15.71 50.71 2.43
N PHE A 6 -14.49 50.66 1.87
CA PHE A 6 -13.76 49.42 1.63
C PHE A 6 -13.17 48.94 2.96
N ALA A 7 -13.67 47.80 3.46
CA ALA A 7 -13.02 47.05 4.53
C ALA A 7 -12.15 45.97 3.88
N PHE A 8 -10.83 46.12 3.96
CA PHE A 8 -9.88 45.10 3.52
C PHE A 8 -9.63 44.14 4.68
N ALA A 9 -10.45 43.10 4.80
CA ALA A 9 -10.21 42.00 5.73
C ALA A 9 -9.17 41.06 5.11
N ILE A 10 -7.94 41.12 5.61
CA ILE A 10 -6.89 40.16 5.29
C ILE A 10 -7.22 38.87 6.03
N ILE A 11 -7.74 37.88 5.29
CA ILE A 11 -7.94 36.51 5.79
C ILE A 11 -6.56 35.83 5.76
N PRO A 12 -5.99 35.42 6.90
CA PRO A 12 -4.79 34.60 6.88
C PRO A 12 -5.16 33.22 6.33
N PHE A 13 -4.61 32.90 5.16
CA PHE A 13 -4.75 31.61 4.53
C PHE A 13 -4.04 30.56 5.40
N LEU A 14 -4.81 29.70 6.05
CA LEU A 14 -4.35 28.58 6.86
C LEU A 14 -3.67 27.54 5.95
N PHE A 15 -2.35 27.61 5.80
CA PHE A 15 -1.54 26.54 5.21
C PHE A 15 -0.87 25.70 6.31
N LEU A 16 -1.66 24.86 6.99
CA LEU A 16 -1.16 23.84 7.93
C LEU A 16 -1.91 22.50 7.72
N SER A 17 -1.74 21.85 6.56
CA SER A 17 -2.40 20.54 6.33
C SER A 17 -1.53 19.45 5.68
N SER A 18 -0.32 19.75 5.21
CA SER A 18 0.46 18.76 4.44
C SER A 18 1.05 17.63 5.29
N ALA A 19 1.34 17.85 6.58
CA ALA A 19 1.93 16.81 7.43
C ALA A 19 0.91 15.78 7.94
N LEU A 20 -0.36 16.15 8.07
CA LEU A 20 -1.43 15.24 8.53
C LEU A 20 -2.00 14.38 7.40
N ALA A 21 -1.92 14.85 6.16
CA ALA A 21 -2.35 14.10 4.99
C ALA A 21 -1.51 12.83 4.85
N GLY A 22 -0.19 12.96 4.70
CA GLY A 22 0.70 11.81 4.42
C GLY A 22 0.54 10.65 5.42
N ASP A 23 0.42 10.94 6.72
CA ASP A 23 0.16 9.93 7.75
C ASP A 23 -1.15 9.15 7.53
N ALA A 24 -2.20 9.82 7.06
CA ALA A 24 -3.48 9.19 6.76
C ALA A 24 -3.41 8.33 5.49
N GLU A 25 -2.75 8.82 4.44
CA GLU A 25 -2.53 8.06 3.21
C GLU A 25 -1.66 6.82 3.44
N VAL A 26 -0.58 6.95 4.21
CA VAL A 26 0.28 5.81 4.60
C VAL A 26 -0.52 4.76 5.38
N LYS A 27 -1.35 5.16 6.34
CA LYS A 27 -2.22 4.22 7.07
C LYS A 27 -3.24 3.54 6.16
N ALA A 28 -3.80 4.26 5.19
CA ALA A 28 -4.71 3.68 4.21
C ALA A 28 -3.99 2.64 3.33
N ALA A 29 -2.79 2.94 2.85
CA ALA A 29 -1.96 2.01 2.09
C ALA A 29 -1.60 0.75 2.91
N GLN A 30 -1.18 0.92 4.17
CA GLN A 30 -0.92 -0.20 5.08
C GLN A 30 -2.17 -1.05 5.32
N THR A 31 -3.34 -0.42 5.46
CA THR A 31 -4.62 -1.13 5.63
C THR A 31 -4.96 -1.99 4.41
N VAL A 32 -4.67 -1.51 3.20
CA VAL A 32 -4.87 -2.27 1.95
C VAL A 32 -3.94 -3.48 1.91
N ILE A 33 -2.64 -3.31 2.22
CA ILE A 33 -1.69 -4.42 2.27
C ILE A 33 -2.08 -5.44 3.34
N ASP A 34 -2.40 -4.98 4.54
CA ASP A 34 -2.85 -5.84 5.66
C ASP A 34 -4.10 -6.65 5.28
N SER A 35 -5.06 -6.00 4.63
CA SER A 35 -6.28 -6.66 4.16
C SER A 35 -5.99 -7.72 3.09
N GLN A 36 -5.03 -7.48 2.20
CA GLN A 36 -4.60 -8.47 1.20
C GLN A 36 -3.89 -9.65 1.87
N LEU A 37 -2.96 -9.41 2.79
CA LEU A 37 -2.25 -10.45 3.55
C LEU A 37 -3.24 -11.32 4.34
N LYS A 38 -4.20 -10.70 5.01
CA LYS A 38 -5.28 -11.42 5.72
C LYS A 38 -6.14 -12.26 4.78
N ALA A 39 -6.45 -11.75 3.59
CA ALA A 39 -7.16 -12.52 2.58
C ALA A 39 -6.35 -13.73 2.10
N PHE A 40 -5.03 -13.60 1.92
CA PHE A 40 -4.17 -14.74 1.61
C PHE A 40 -4.16 -15.79 2.73
N ILE A 41 -4.03 -15.37 3.99
CA ILE A 41 -4.06 -16.25 5.17
C ILE A 41 -5.40 -17.00 5.24
N ALA A 42 -6.51 -16.32 4.96
CA ALA A 42 -7.84 -16.91 4.91
C ALA A 42 -8.10 -17.77 3.65
N ASN A 43 -7.12 -17.89 2.74
CA ASN A 43 -7.25 -18.50 1.41
C ASN A 43 -8.36 -17.88 0.54
N ASP A 44 -8.70 -16.60 0.77
CA ASP A 44 -9.66 -15.83 0.00
C ASP A 44 -8.96 -15.10 -1.16
N GLY A 45 -8.72 -15.84 -2.24
CA GLY A 45 -8.04 -15.32 -3.42
C GLY A 45 -8.83 -14.22 -4.15
N VAL A 46 -10.16 -14.26 -4.11
CA VAL A 46 -11.03 -13.27 -4.74
C VAL A 46 -10.87 -11.92 -4.03
N ARG A 47 -10.94 -11.92 -2.69
CA ARG A 47 -10.72 -10.71 -1.91
C ARG A 47 -9.29 -10.21 -2.04
N ALA A 48 -8.28 -11.09 -2.00
CA ALA A 48 -6.89 -10.68 -2.19
C ALA A 48 -6.66 -9.99 -3.56
N TYR A 49 -7.26 -10.54 -4.62
CA TYR A 49 -7.19 -9.98 -5.97
C TYR A 49 -7.94 -8.66 -6.13
N SER A 50 -8.96 -8.39 -5.31
CA SER A 50 -9.71 -7.13 -5.36
C SER A 50 -8.83 -5.90 -5.07
N PHE A 51 -7.80 -6.05 -4.23
CA PHE A 51 -6.83 -5.01 -3.88
C PHE A 51 -5.79 -4.72 -4.96
N ALA A 52 -5.71 -5.55 -6.00
CA ALA A 52 -4.78 -5.36 -7.11
C ALA A 52 -5.23 -4.23 -8.03
N ALA A 53 -4.29 -3.39 -8.43
CA ALA A 53 -4.52 -2.27 -9.34
C ALA A 53 -4.77 -2.72 -10.79
N PRO A 54 -5.34 -1.86 -11.66
CA PRO A 54 -5.68 -2.23 -13.04
C PRO A 54 -4.50 -2.73 -13.85
N ASN A 55 -3.28 -2.25 -13.59
CA ASN A 55 -2.06 -2.73 -14.25
C ASN A 55 -1.77 -4.20 -13.92
N VAL A 56 -1.91 -4.60 -12.64
CA VAL A 56 -1.73 -5.99 -12.20
C VAL A 56 -2.84 -6.86 -12.78
N LYS A 57 -4.09 -6.39 -12.75
CA LYS A 57 -5.24 -7.10 -13.32
C LYS A 57 -5.11 -7.30 -14.84
N ARG A 58 -4.45 -6.39 -15.56
CA ARG A 58 -4.15 -6.56 -17.00
C ARG A 58 -3.16 -7.69 -17.27
N VAL A 59 -2.17 -7.88 -16.39
CA VAL A 59 -1.17 -8.94 -16.50
C VAL A 59 -1.72 -10.30 -16.04
N PHE A 60 -2.57 -10.29 -15.01
CA PHE A 60 -3.26 -11.46 -14.48
C PHE A 60 -4.77 -11.26 -14.55
N PRO A 61 -5.43 -11.51 -15.71
CA PRO A 61 -6.83 -11.18 -15.94
C PRO A 61 -7.84 -11.98 -15.11
N THR A 62 -7.41 -13.10 -14.51
CA THR A 62 -8.27 -13.96 -13.68
C THR A 62 -7.68 -14.13 -12.29
N VAL A 63 -8.57 -14.39 -11.32
CA VAL A 63 -8.19 -14.72 -9.95
C VAL A 63 -7.26 -15.93 -9.93
N ASP A 64 -7.56 -16.97 -10.71
CA ASP A 64 -6.73 -18.18 -10.80
C ASP A 64 -5.30 -17.88 -11.29
N MET A 65 -5.15 -17.05 -12.33
CA MET A 65 -3.82 -16.69 -12.83
C MET A 65 -3.02 -15.90 -11.80
N PHE A 66 -3.67 -14.96 -11.11
CA PHE A 66 -3.06 -14.18 -10.04
C PHE A 66 -2.64 -15.09 -8.87
N MET A 67 -3.56 -15.92 -8.38
CA MET A 67 -3.29 -16.81 -7.26
C MET A 67 -2.25 -17.88 -7.59
N ASN A 68 -2.21 -18.38 -8.83
CA ASN A 68 -1.17 -19.28 -9.27
C ASN A 68 0.20 -18.59 -9.24
N MET A 69 0.32 -17.37 -9.77
CA MET A 69 1.56 -16.59 -9.70
C MET A 69 1.99 -16.35 -8.25
N VAL A 70 1.09 -15.90 -7.37
CA VAL A 70 1.39 -15.66 -5.94
C VAL A 70 1.86 -16.93 -5.23
N THR A 71 1.22 -18.07 -5.51
CA THR A 71 1.58 -19.35 -4.88
C THR A 71 3.00 -19.79 -5.26
N ASN A 72 3.38 -19.59 -6.52
CA ASN A 72 4.66 -20.06 -7.03
C ASN A 72 5.82 -19.07 -6.76
N GLY A 73 5.55 -17.76 -6.75
CA GLY A 73 6.58 -16.73 -6.61
C GLY A 73 6.66 -16.03 -5.25
N TYR A 74 5.60 -16.11 -4.45
CA TYR A 74 5.41 -15.26 -3.26
C TYR A 74 4.89 -16.05 -2.05
N ALA A 75 5.36 -17.28 -1.85
CA ALA A 75 4.94 -18.13 -0.74
C ALA A 75 5.04 -17.46 0.65
N PRO A 76 6.09 -16.68 0.98
CA PRO A 76 6.16 -15.90 2.22
C PRO A 76 5.02 -14.90 2.39
N VAL A 77 4.59 -14.23 1.31
CA VAL A 77 3.46 -13.29 1.32
C VAL A 77 2.13 -14.04 1.44
N ARG A 78 2.01 -15.21 0.82
CA ARG A 78 0.77 -15.99 0.82
C ARG A 78 0.48 -16.63 2.18
N LYS A 79 1.50 -17.13 2.87
CA LYS A 79 1.38 -17.85 4.15
C LYS A 79 2.43 -17.39 5.15
N PRO A 80 2.44 -16.11 5.55
CA PRO A 80 3.37 -15.61 6.54
C PRO A 80 3.07 -16.22 7.91
N GLN A 81 4.11 -16.49 8.70
CA GLN A 81 3.96 -16.75 10.13
C GLN A 81 3.68 -15.45 10.89
N SER A 82 4.35 -14.37 10.49
CA SER A 82 4.16 -13.01 10.99
C SER A 82 4.62 -11.99 9.96
N TYR A 83 4.17 -10.74 10.11
CA TYR A 83 4.64 -9.62 9.30
C TYR A 83 4.60 -8.31 10.08
N ALA A 84 5.43 -7.35 9.68
CA ALA A 84 5.48 -6.01 10.24
C ALA A 84 5.73 -4.96 9.15
N PHE A 85 5.11 -3.79 9.29
CA PHE A 85 5.36 -2.66 8.38
C PHE A 85 6.70 -1.99 8.73
N GLY A 86 7.53 -1.83 7.71
CA GLY A 86 8.83 -1.19 7.79
C GLY A 86 8.79 0.24 7.24
N LYS A 87 9.88 0.63 6.55
CA LYS A 87 10.02 1.93 5.93
C LYS A 87 8.91 2.21 4.92
N VAL A 88 8.52 3.48 4.85
CA VAL A 88 7.58 3.99 3.86
C VAL A 88 8.22 5.15 3.11
N GLU A 89 7.92 5.24 1.82
CA GLU A 89 8.35 6.34 0.96
C GLU A 89 7.17 6.81 0.10
N GLU A 90 6.83 8.07 0.20
CA GLU A 90 5.85 8.72 -0.67
C GLU A 90 6.60 9.24 -1.91
N THR A 91 6.47 8.54 -3.05
CA THR A 91 7.22 8.87 -4.27
C THR A 91 6.49 9.86 -5.18
N GLY A 92 5.28 10.27 -4.80
CA GLY A 92 4.45 11.24 -5.51
C GLY A 92 3.12 11.47 -4.77
N PRO A 93 2.26 12.37 -5.27
CA PRO A 93 1.02 12.77 -4.57
C PRO A 93 0.03 11.62 -4.31
N THR A 94 0.11 10.55 -5.10
CA THR A 94 -0.78 9.38 -5.02
C THR A 94 -0.02 8.07 -4.93
N SER A 95 1.31 8.10 -4.84
CA SER A 95 2.17 6.91 -4.99
C SER A 95 2.96 6.65 -3.71
N ILE A 96 2.81 5.44 -3.19
CA ILE A 96 3.46 5.00 -1.94
C ILE A 96 4.22 3.72 -2.18
N ILE A 97 5.46 3.67 -1.68
CA ILE A 97 6.24 2.46 -1.53
C ILE A 97 6.24 2.06 -0.06
N GLN A 98 5.79 0.85 0.25
CA GLN A 98 5.72 0.34 1.62
C GLN A 98 6.53 -0.95 1.73
N GLN A 99 7.52 -0.92 2.63
CA GLN A 99 8.29 -2.10 3.02
C GLN A 99 7.50 -2.94 4.03
N VAL A 100 7.52 -4.26 3.87
CA VAL A 100 6.92 -5.21 4.81
C VAL A 100 7.92 -6.31 5.10
N MET A 101 8.22 -6.50 6.38
CA MET A 101 9.09 -7.57 6.86
C MET A 101 8.22 -8.78 7.16
N ILE A 102 8.61 -9.94 6.66
CA ILE A 102 7.78 -11.15 6.67
C ILE A 102 8.62 -12.31 7.19
N VAL A 103 8.10 -13.03 8.18
CA VAL A 103 8.60 -14.36 8.50
C VAL A 103 7.82 -15.36 7.64
N GLY A 104 8.52 -16.00 6.70
CA GLY A 104 7.95 -16.96 5.77
C GLY A 104 7.45 -18.24 6.45
N PRO A 105 6.68 -19.08 5.74
CA PRO A 105 6.21 -20.37 6.28
C PRO A 105 7.37 -21.32 6.62
N ASP A 106 8.55 -21.13 6.02
CA ASP A 106 9.78 -21.85 6.30
C ASP A 106 10.58 -21.27 7.49
N GLY A 107 10.07 -20.24 8.16
CA GLY A 107 10.70 -19.59 9.30
C GLY A 107 11.83 -18.63 8.95
N LYS A 108 12.06 -18.32 7.67
CA LYS A 108 13.09 -17.37 7.25
C LYS A 108 12.53 -15.96 7.11
N ASP A 109 13.41 -14.97 7.24
CA ASP A 109 13.06 -13.57 7.06
C ASP A 109 13.08 -13.18 5.58
N TYR A 110 12.05 -12.44 5.19
CA TYR A 110 11.86 -11.87 3.88
C TYR A 110 11.48 -10.40 3.97
N GLU A 111 11.79 -9.70 2.89
CA GLU A 111 11.35 -8.34 2.67
C GLU A 111 10.50 -8.28 1.42
N ALA A 112 9.25 -7.84 1.60
CA ALA A 112 8.37 -7.49 0.52
C ALA A 112 8.32 -5.96 0.36
N VAL A 113 8.55 -5.46 -0.85
CA VAL A 113 8.39 -4.05 -1.20
C VAL A 113 7.15 -3.92 -2.05
N TYR A 114 6.12 -3.29 -1.50
CA TYR A 114 4.86 -3.00 -2.16
C TYR A 114 4.88 -1.61 -2.78
N THR A 115 4.31 -1.50 -3.97
CA THR A 115 4.00 -0.21 -4.59
C THR A 115 2.48 -0.06 -4.66
N LEU A 116 1.98 1.10 -4.25
CA LEU A 116 0.56 1.43 -4.24
C LEU A 116 0.31 2.74 -4.96
N GLU A 117 -0.87 2.83 -5.55
CA GLU A 117 -1.35 4.04 -6.18
C GLU A 117 -2.79 4.32 -5.75
N GLN A 118 -3.05 5.56 -5.35
CA GLN A 118 -4.40 6.04 -5.10
C GLN A 118 -5.17 6.14 -6.43
N GLN A 119 -6.30 5.46 -6.49
CA GLN A 119 -7.19 5.45 -7.63
C GLN A 119 -8.05 6.74 -7.65
N PRO A 120 -8.71 7.07 -8.78
CA PRO A 120 -9.57 8.26 -8.88
C PRO A 120 -10.72 8.30 -7.86
N ASP A 121 -11.12 7.15 -7.31
CA ASP A 121 -12.13 7.04 -6.25
C ASP A 121 -11.58 7.27 -4.83
N GLY A 122 -10.28 7.56 -4.71
CA GLY A 122 -9.58 7.80 -3.44
C GLY A 122 -9.07 6.54 -2.75
N SER A 123 -9.40 5.33 -3.24
CA SER A 123 -8.90 4.07 -2.68
C SER A 123 -7.46 3.78 -3.12
N PHE A 124 -6.65 3.20 -2.25
CA PHE A 124 -5.34 2.67 -2.65
C PHE A 124 -5.47 1.27 -3.24
N GLN A 125 -4.74 1.01 -4.32
CA GLN A 125 -4.61 -0.33 -4.90
C GLN A 125 -3.13 -0.67 -5.10
N ILE A 126 -2.81 -1.96 -4.98
CA ILE A 126 -1.45 -2.47 -5.09
C ILE A 126 -1.08 -2.60 -6.57
N THR A 127 -0.10 -1.80 -7.00
CA THR A 127 0.42 -1.76 -8.36
C THR A 127 1.56 -2.75 -8.57
N GLY A 128 2.19 -3.23 -7.49
CA GLY A 128 3.30 -4.16 -7.55
C GLY A 128 3.72 -4.68 -6.17
N CYS A 129 4.41 -5.81 -6.17
CA CYS A 129 5.10 -6.37 -5.02
C CYS A 129 6.38 -7.01 -5.54
N SER A 130 7.50 -6.77 -4.86
CA SER A 130 8.73 -7.53 -5.04
C SER A 130 9.10 -8.20 -3.73
N LEU A 131 9.73 -9.37 -3.79
CA LEU A 131 10.08 -10.15 -2.61
C LEU A 131 11.55 -10.55 -2.68
N ARG A 132 12.29 -10.32 -1.59
CA ARG A 132 13.68 -10.75 -1.44
C ARG A 132 13.88 -11.45 -0.11
N ALA A 133 14.76 -12.45 -0.07
CA ALA A 133 15.22 -13.00 1.20
C ALA A 133 16.01 -11.93 1.95
N SER A 134 15.73 -11.78 3.25
CA SER A 134 16.48 -10.85 4.09
C SER A 134 17.71 -11.58 4.62
N THR A 135 18.89 -11.13 4.20
CA THR A 135 20.13 -11.50 4.88
C THR A 135 20.19 -10.68 6.17
N SER A 136 19.60 -11.19 7.25
CA SER A 136 19.87 -10.63 8.56
C SER A 136 21.36 -10.86 8.85
N LEU A 137 22.21 -9.86 8.64
CA LEU A 137 23.47 -9.80 9.37
C LEU A 137 23.08 -9.59 10.82
N SER A 138 23.01 -10.67 11.59
CA SER A 138 23.04 -10.61 13.04
C SER A 138 24.32 -9.89 13.44
N THR A 139 24.21 -8.59 13.75
CA THR A 139 25.19 -7.88 14.59
C THR A 139 25.03 -8.30 16.03
#